data_AF-A0A522AKT0-F1
#
_entry.id   AF-A0A522AKT0-F1
#
_cell.length_a   1.000
_cell.length_b   1.000
_cell.length_c   1.000
_cell.angle_alpha   90.00
_cell.angle_beta   90.00
_cell.angle_gamma   90.00
#
_symmetry.space_group_name_H-M   'P 1'
#
loop_
_entity.id
_entity.type
_entity.pdbx_description
1 polymer ?
#
loop_
_entity_poly.entity_id
_entity_poly.type
_entity_poly.pdbx_seq_one_letter_code
_entity_poly.pdbx_strand_id
1 'polypeptide(L)'
;MDMKNQYEAIAQSVLDSVQSNFTPEHEYATANARSFKGLDLTFYEKTQSALEALGFVVAADAEDKTISSAGSIITFFRVMHHPETAATAAMFYVAPLKKGFVAFETLFSNNHFIADTNSPAGNSITSYPMIDTQHHSPTASLETMSKTHAKRVQTFLSKRAGVKVQPVSDFEAVVRAQNLQNRCKHDHLASIGWITLEYLEKQTKGNTEMASGIYTAIQNILKGGVSSSSPAEQALIVHFKYGSTNLDALFALEDKLEKAVEKVDGATYDGHEIAVDGSDGRLYIYGPDAEQLFAAVVSFLKKTPFMKGARIVKRFGPPEDGVREEEVFIGNEMSKSKSKSEPKTDAPLSPEADKFLADATAEFKTKQETLTRDWRFGTGKQWGFDQISGVFKLDLPDGAQFQADGQILGSYFEARGSWEWAWNNPHVTAEMARDSKRAKQVGERLGISYLVAPTVPVPKEEFASYLAAIGVKATDSMGVYRGKAGPVDV
;
A
#
# COMPACT_ATOMS: atom_id res chain seq x y z
N MET A 1 -11.88 18.65 -10.81
CA MET A 1 -11.20 17.42 -10.40
C MET A 1 -11.78 16.33 -11.27
N ASP A 2 -10.97 15.73 -12.14
CA ASP A 2 -11.44 14.77 -13.14
C ASP A 2 -12.01 13.51 -12.46
N MET A 3 -13.16 13.02 -12.91
CA MET A 3 -13.83 11.85 -12.31
C MET A 3 -12.96 10.59 -12.41
N LYS A 4 -12.10 10.50 -13.43
CA LYS A 4 -11.15 9.39 -13.63
C LYS A 4 -10.12 9.32 -12.50
N ASN A 5 -9.50 10.46 -12.15
CA ASN A 5 -8.51 10.54 -11.06
C ASN A 5 -9.12 10.24 -9.67
N GLN A 6 -10.42 10.48 -9.50
CA GLN A 6 -11.12 10.15 -8.25
C GLN A 6 -11.26 8.64 -8.05
N TYR A 7 -11.57 7.88 -9.11
CA TYR A 7 -11.71 6.42 -9.01
C TYR A 7 -10.38 5.70 -8.83
N GLU A 8 -9.28 6.21 -9.40
CA GLU A 8 -7.94 5.64 -9.22
C GLU A 8 -7.45 5.75 -7.77
N ALA A 9 -7.64 6.91 -7.12
CA ALA A 9 -7.28 7.09 -5.71
C ALA A 9 -8.11 6.17 -4.79
N ILE A 10 -9.41 6.03 -5.06
CA ILE A 10 -10.30 5.12 -4.32
C ILE A 10 -9.89 3.66 -4.58
N ALA A 11 -9.58 3.32 -5.83
CA ALA A 11 -9.16 1.98 -6.23
C ALA A 11 -7.90 1.53 -5.50
N GLN A 12 -6.87 2.37 -5.44
CA GLN A 12 -5.65 2.05 -4.70
C GLN A 12 -5.94 1.82 -3.20
N SER A 13 -6.71 2.71 -2.57
CA SER A 13 -7.05 2.57 -1.15
C SER A 13 -7.88 1.31 -0.86
N VAL A 14 -8.84 0.98 -1.73
CA VAL A 14 -9.64 -0.24 -1.62
C VAL A 14 -8.76 -1.47 -1.79
N LEU A 15 -7.88 -1.47 -2.80
CA LEU A 15 -6.99 -2.60 -3.08
C LEU A 15 -6.00 -2.83 -1.93
N ASP A 16 -5.35 -1.77 -1.43
CA ASP A 16 -4.44 -1.83 -0.29
C ASP A 16 -5.14 -2.40 0.95
N SER A 17 -6.36 -1.91 1.24
CA SER A 17 -7.15 -2.38 2.37
C SER A 17 -7.55 -3.86 2.22
N VAL A 18 -7.93 -4.31 1.03
CA VAL A 18 -8.26 -5.72 0.81
C VAL A 18 -6.99 -6.57 0.93
N GLN A 19 -5.89 -6.19 0.29
CA GLN A 19 -4.65 -6.97 0.34
C GLN A 19 -4.06 -7.05 1.75
N SER A 20 -4.14 -5.97 2.54
CA SER A 20 -3.65 -5.97 3.92
C SER A 20 -4.53 -6.79 4.87
N ASN A 21 -5.84 -6.87 4.63
CA ASN A 21 -6.77 -7.59 5.47
C ASN A 21 -6.86 -9.09 5.14
N PHE A 22 -6.50 -9.47 3.92
CA PHE A 22 -6.57 -10.85 3.44
C PHE A 22 -5.18 -11.42 3.16
N THR A 23 -4.23 -11.18 4.06
CA THR A 23 -2.90 -11.81 4.00
C THR A 23 -3.01 -13.32 4.29
N PRO A 24 -2.09 -14.16 3.75
CA PRO A 24 -2.22 -15.60 3.91
C PRO A 24 -2.05 -16.07 5.37
N GLU A 25 -1.29 -15.33 6.18
CA GLU A 25 -1.06 -15.66 7.58
C GLU A 25 -1.25 -14.44 8.47
N HIS A 26 -2.01 -14.62 9.53
CA HIS A 26 -2.22 -13.64 10.57
C HIS A 26 -1.57 -14.12 11.87
N GLU A 27 -1.10 -13.16 12.64
CA GLU A 27 -0.63 -13.37 14.00
C GLU A 27 -1.82 -13.32 14.95
N TYR A 28 -1.94 -14.32 15.82
CA TYR A 28 -2.99 -14.41 16.82
C TYR A 28 -2.37 -14.49 18.21
N ALA A 29 -3.02 -13.85 19.18
CA ALA A 29 -2.64 -13.94 20.59
C ALA A 29 -3.84 -14.41 21.43
N THR A 30 -3.57 -15.14 22.51
CA THR A 30 -4.60 -15.40 23.52
C THR A 30 -5.07 -14.08 24.11
N ALA A 31 -6.38 -13.93 24.28
CA ALA A 31 -6.97 -12.66 24.64
C ALA A 31 -7.91 -12.79 25.84
N ASN A 32 -8.19 -11.68 26.51
CA ASN A 32 -9.22 -11.59 27.53
C ASN A 32 -10.27 -10.59 27.07
N ALA A 33 -11.52 -11.02 26.91
CA ALA A 33 -12.62 -10.14 26.46
C ALA A 33 -12.68 -8.81 27.23
N ARG A 34 -12.35 -8.82 28.54
CA ARG A 34 -12.41 -7.65 29.43
C ARG A 34 -11.32 -6.61 29.15
N SER A 35 -10.26 -6.94 28.41
CA SER A 35 -9.24 -5.97 28.02
C SER A 35 -9.67 -5.08 26.83
N PHE A 36 -10.77 -5.42 26.15
CA PHE A 36 -11.24 -4.68 24.98
C PHE A 36 -12.32 -3.66 25.36
N LYS A 37 -12.01 -2.36 25.21
CA LYS A 37 -12.99 -1.29 25.38
C LYS A 37 -13.99 -1.30 24.23
N GLY A 38 -15.29 -1.24 24.53
CA GLY A 38 -16.36 -1.20 23.52
C GLY A 38 -16.90 -2.56 23.09
N LEU A 39 -16.39 -3.66 23.66
CA LEU A 39 -16.94 -4.99 23.47
C LEU A 39 -18.23 -5.18 24.31
N ASP A 40 -19.25 -5.80 23.73
CA ASP A 40 -20.43 -6.22 24.49
C ASP A 40 -20.17 -7.54 25.22
N LEU A 41 -19.68 -7.45 26.46
CA LEU A 41 -19.43 -8.62 27.30
C LEU A 41 -20.71 -9.42 27.58
N THR A 42 -21.88 -8.77 27.61
CA THR A 42 -23.16 -9.45 27.85
C THR A 42 -23.53 -10.36 26.68
N PHE A 43 -23.23 -9.94 25.45
CA PHE A 43 -23.35 -10.80 24.27
C PHE A 43 -22.50 -12.07 24.42
N TYR A 44 -21.21 -11.93 24.74
CA TYR A 44 -20.32 -13.09 24.86
C TYR A 44 -20.75 -14.04 25.98
N GLU A 45 -21.13 -13.52 27.15
CA GLU A 45 -21.58 -14.32 28.28
C GLU A 45 -22.89 -15.07 27.97
N LYS A 46 -23.91 -14.39 27.43
CA LYS A 46 -25.20 -15.03 27.09
C LYS A 46 -25.07 -16.06 25.98
N THR A 47 -24.31 -15.74 24.93
CA THR A 47 -24.13 -16.65 23.80
C THR A 47 -23.27 -17.85 24.20
N GLN A 48 -22.25 -17.68 25.04
CA GLN A 48 -21.50 -18.81 25.61
C GLN A 48 -22.45 -19.75 26.37
N SER A 49 -23.25 -19.24 27.32
CA SER A 49 -24.17 -20.10 28.07
C SER A 49 -25.17 -20.85 27.18
N ALA A 50 -25.65 -20.22 26.11
CA ALA A 50 -26.52 -20.86 25.14
C ALA A 50 -25.80 -21.97 24.34
N LEU A 51 -24.52 -21.79 24.01
CA LEU A 51 -23.70 -22.81 23.34
C LEU A 51 -23.31 -23.95 24.29
N GLU A 52 -23.04 -23.66 25.56
CA GLU A 52 -22.82 -24.68 26.60
C GLU A 52 -24.03 -25.59 26.77
N ALA A 53 -25.25 -25.03 26.72
CA ALA A 53 -26.48 -25.81 26.72
C ALA A 53 -26.65 -26.71 25.47
N LEU A 54 -25.92 -26.41 24.39
CA LEU A 54 -25.83 -27.23 23.17
C LEU A 54 -24.61 -28.17 23.16
N GLY A 55 -23.87 -28.29 24.27
CA GLY A 55 -22.73 -29.20 24.40
C GLY A 55 -21.37 -28.64 23.95
N PHE A 56 -21.28 -27.34 23.65
CA PHE A 56 -20.01 -26.70 23.31
C PHE A 56 -19.22 -26.31 24.56
N VAL A 57 -17.90 -26.36 24.48
CA VAL A 57 -16.95 -25.90 25.52
C VAL A 57 -15.97 -24.90 24.92
N VAL A 58 -15.43 -23.99 25.73
CA VAL A 58 -14.49 -22.97 25.24
C VAL A 58 -13.21 -23.61 24.72
N ALA A 59 -12.83 -23.29 23.48
CA ALA A 59 -11.57 -23.71 22.86
C ALA A 59 -10.51 -22.61 23.02
N ALA A 60 -10.88 -21.36 22.72
CA ALA A 60 -9.96 -20.23 22.79
C ALA A 60 -10.69 -18.89 22.85
N ASP A 61 -10.06 -17.94 23.55
CA ASP A 61 -10.28 -16.51 23.37
C ASP A 61 -9.05 -15.95 22.65
N ALA A 62 -9.25 -15.28 21.52
CA ALA A 62 -8.16 -14.84 20.67
C ALA A 62 -8.37 -13.42 20.13
N GLU A 63 -7.25 -12.76 19.84
CA GLU A 63 -7.15 -11.47 19.17
C GLU A 63 -6.33 -11.65 17.89
N ASP A 64 -6.81 -11.11 16.77
CA ASP A 64 -6.05 -11.03 15.53
C ASP A 64 -5.09 -9.84 15.58
N LYS A 65 -3.81 -10.10 15.85
CA LYS A 65 -2.77 -9.07 16.00
C LYS A 65 -2.41 -8.41 14.70
N THR A 66 -2.48 -9.13 13.58
CA THR A 66 -2.25 -8.56 12.25
C THR A 66 -3.26 -7.45 11.98
N ILE A 67 -4.54 -7.74 12.22
CA ILE A 67 -5.60 -6.75 11.99
C ILE A 67 -5.61 -5.65 13.06
N SER A 68 -5.38 -6.00 14.33
CA SER A 68 -5.37 -5.01 15.42
C SER A 68 -4.25 -3.97 15.27
N SER A 69 -3.10 -4.39 14.75
CA SER A 69 -1.95 -3.50 14.52
C SER A 69 -2.15 -2.58 13.30
N ALA A 70 -3.06 -2.94 12.39
CA ALA A 70 -3.38 -2.15 11.20
C ALA A 70 -4.44 -1.05 11.44
N GLY A 71 -5.15 -1.05 12.57
CA GLY A 71 -6.10 0.02 12.90
C GLY A 71 -7.23 -0.38 13.86
N SER A 72 -8.02 0.62 14.25
CA SER A 72 -8.89 0.77 15.43
C SER A 72 -10.08 -0.19 15.60
N ILE A 73 -10.09 -1.36 14.97
CA ILE A 73 -11.18 -2.33 15.09
C ILE A 73 -10.90 -3.34 16.22
N ILE A 74 -11.94 -3.64 16.98
CA ILE A 74 -11.88 -4.68 18.01
C ILE A 74 -11.90 -6.03 17.29
N THR A 75 -10.81 -6.78 17.39
CA THR A 75 -10.62 -8.07 16.70
C THR A 75 -10.81 -9.27 17.62
N PHE A 76 -11.25 -9.06 18.85
CA PHE A 76 -11.51 -10.15 19.79
C PHE A 76 -12.57 -11.12 19.25
N PHE A 77 -12.28 -12.41 19.31
CA PHE A 77 -13.24 -13.47 19.04
C PHE A 77 -13.08 -14.63 20.04
N ARG A 78 -14.18 -15.30 20.33
CA ARG A 78 -14.23 -16.52 21.15
C ARG A 78 -14.59 -17.70 20.27
N VAL A 79 -13.82 -18.77 20.35
CA VAL A 79 -14.16 -20.05 19.71
C VAL A 79 -14.51 -21.06 20.79
N MET A 80 -15.65 -21.70 20.60
CA MET A 80 -16.06 -22.88 21.37
C MET A 80 -16.10 -24.09 20.46
N HIS A 81 -15.85 -25.28 20.98
CA HIS A 81 -15.88 -26.53 20.22
C HIS A 81 -16.82 -27.55 20.88
N HIS A 82 -17.44 -28.40 20.08
CA HIS A 82 -18.27 -29.51 20.56
C HIS A 82 -17.41 -30.79 20.60
N PRO A 83 -17.18 -31.42 21.77
CA PRO A 83 -16.25 -32.54 21.90
C PRO A 83 -16.60 -33.77 21.04
N GLU A 84 -17.89 -34.05 20.83
CA GLU A 84 -18.31 -35.24 20.07
C GLU A 84 -18.33 -35.05 18.55
N THR A 85 -18.76 -33.88 18.07
CA THR A 85 -18.94 -33.60 16.64
C THR A 85 -17.74 -32.89 16.02
N ALA A 86 -16.85 -32.35 16.85
CA ALA A 86 -15.74 -31.49 16.48
C ALA A 86 -16.13 -30.20 15.71
N ALA A 87 -17.42 -29.85 15.69
CA ALA A 87 -17.88 -28.55 15.21
C ALA A 87 -17.41 -27.43 16.16
N THR A 88 -17.11 -26.27 15.61
CA THR A 88 -16.82 -25.06 16.37
C THR A 88 -17.96 -24.05 16.25
N ALA A 89 -18.04 -23.14 17.22
CA ALA A 89 -18.84 -21.94 17.20
C ALA A 89 -17.93 -20.75 17.48
N ALA A 90 -17.62 -19.95 16.46
CA ALA A 90 -16.86 -18.73 16.57
C ALA A 90 -17.80 -17.54 16.80
N MET A 91 -17.48 -16.71 17.79
CA MET A 91 -18.25 -15.55 18.23
C MET A 91 -17.41 -14.30 18.04
N PHE A 92 -17.96 -13.29 17.38
CA PHE A 92 -17.30 -12.00 17.22
C PHE A 92 -18.30 -10.85 17.34
N TYR A 93 -17.81 -9.65 17.68
CA TYR A 93 -18.63 -8.47 17.89
C TYR A 93 -18.13 -7.31 17.06
N VAL A 94 -19.02 -6.73 16.26
CA VAL A 94 -18.70 -5.56 15.42
C VAL A 94 -19.17 -4.31 16.14
N ALA A 95 -18.25 -3.63 16.81
CA ALA A 95 -18.52 -2.46 17.65
C ALA A 95 -19.29 -1.33 16.94
N PRO A 96 -18.92 -0.94 15.69
CA PRO A 96 -19.67 0.07 14.95
C PRO A 96 -21.14 -0.30 14.69
N LEU A 97 -21.43 -1.59 14.52
CA LEU A 97 -22.79 -2.09 14.31
C LEU A 97 -23.53 -2.39 15.63
N LYS A 98 -22.81 -2.31 16.75
CA LYS A 98 -23.25 -2.76 18.07
C LYS A 98 -23.88 -4.15 18.06
N LYS A 99 -23.31 -5.07 17.28
CA LYS A 99 -23.92 -6.36 16.98
C LYS A 99 -22.92 -7.50 17.04
N GLY A 100 -23.32 -8.57 17.74
CA GLY A 100 -22.60 -9.83 17.80
C GLY A 100 -23.06 -10.82 16.75
N PHE A 101 -22.14 -11.65 16.28
CA PHE A 101 -22.36 -12.68 15.28
C PHE A 101 -21.76 -14.00 15.74
N VAL A 102 -22.33 -15.09 15.23
CA VAL A 102 -21.88 -16.45 15.48
C VAL A 102 -21.73 -17.18 14.14
N ALA A 103 -20.64 -17.92 13.99
CA ALA A 103 -20.40 -18.84 12.89
C ALA A 103 -20.16 -20.24 13.44
N PHE A 104 -20.98 -21.21 13.03
CA PHE A 104 -20.68 -22.63 13.25
C PHE A 104 -19.78 -23.11 12.12
N GLU A 105 -18.68 -23.76 12.45
CA GLU A 105 -17.66 -24.17 11.48
C GLU A 105 -17.21 -25.61 11.71
N THR A 106 -16.83 -26.31 10.64
CA THR A 106 -16.22 -27.64 10.72
C THR A 106 -15.08 -27.71 9.70
N LEU A 107 -13.87 -27.99 10.17
CA LEU A 107 -12.69 -28.26 9.35
C LEU A 107 -12.61 -29.75 8.99
N PHE A 108 -12.28 -30.06 7.75
CA PHE A 108 -12.11 -31.41 7.25
C PHE A 108 -10.64 -31.73 6.90
N SER A 109 -10.31 -33.01 6.84
CA SER A 109 -8.95 -33.51 6.57
C SER A 109 -8.39 -33.18 5.18
N ASN A 110 -9.22 -32.67 4.29
CA ASN A 110 -8.87 -32.18 2.97
C ASN A 110 -8.90 -30.63 2.91
N ASN A 111 -8.74 -29.98 4.06
CA ASN A 111 -8.70 -28.52 4.23
C ASN A 111 -9.98 -27.77 3.82
N HIS A 112 -11.08 -28.48 3.57
CA HIS A 112 -12.37 -27.84 3.35
C HIS A 112 -12.98 -27.40 4.68
N PHE A 113 -13.80 -26.35 4.60
CA PHE A 113 -14.66 -25.90 5.68
C PHE A 113 -16.12 -25.93 5.25
N ILE A 114 -16.99 -26.27 6.18
CA ILE A 114 -18.40 -25.85 6.15
C ILE A 114 -18.56 -24.77 7.19
N ALA A 115 -19.26 -23.68 6.85
CA ALA A 115 -19.56 -22.58 7.75
C ALA A 115 -21.06 -22.20 7.69
N ASP A 116 -21.69 -22.00 8.83
CA ASP A 116 -23.07 -21.49 8.97
C ASP A 116 -23.06 -20.25 9.87
N THR A 117 -23.35 -19.08 9.33
CA THR A 117 -23.21 -17.81 10.05
C THR A 117 -24.46 -16.96 10.00
N ASN A 118 -24.72 -16.17 11.06
CA ASN A 118 -25.75 -15.13 11.06
C ASN A 118 -25.21 -13.75 10.65
N SER A 119 -23.93 -13.68 10.23
CA SER A 119 -23.36 -12.51 9.56
C SER A 119 -24.02 -12.31 8.19
N PRO A 120 -24.41 -11.08 7.80
CA PRO A 120 -24.99 -10.81 6.50
C PRO A 120 -24.08 -11.19 5.32
N ALA A 121 -24.65 -11.80 4.28
CA ALA A 121 -23.92 -12.15 3.05
C ALA A 121 -23.28 -10.93 2.36
N GLY A 122 -23.89 -9.75 2.49
CA GLY A 122 -23.36 -8.50 1.92
C GLY A 122 -22.01 -8.06 2.47
N ASN A 123 -21.54 -8.67 3.57
CA ASN A 123 -20.21 -8.41 4.12
C ASN A 123 -19.11 -9.27 3.46
N SER A 124 -19.47 -10.21 2.59
CA SER A 124 -18.50 -11.08 1.89
C SER A 124 -18.21 -10.55 0.49
N ILE A 125 -16.93 -10.49 0.12
CA ILE A 125 -16.48 -10.07 -1.23
C ILE A 125 -16.94 -11.07 -2.30
N THR A 126 -16.87 -12.36 -1.99
CA THR A 126 -17.19 -13.46 -2.90
C THR A 126 -17.51 -14.73 -2.08
N SER A 127 -17.96 -15.78 -2.76
CA SER A 127 -17.98 -17.14 -2.22
C SER A 127 -16.59 -17.78 -2.34
N TYR A 128 -16.12 -18.45 -1.29
CA TYR A 128 -14.80 -19.09 -1.28
C TYR A 128 -14.93 -20.61 -1.55
N PRO A 129 -14.30 -21.17 -2.60
CA PRO A 129 -14.49 -22.57 -2.98
C PRO A 129 -14.20 -23.60 -1.88
N MET A 130 -13.22 -23.31 -1.02
CA MET A 130 -12.81 -24.18 0.08
C MET A 130 -13.61 -23.96 1.38
N ILE A 131 -14.50 -22.97 1.42
CA ILE A 131 -15.28 -22.59 2.60
C ILE A 131 -16.76 -22.48 2.21
N ASP A 132 -17.47 -23.60 2.29
CA ASP A 132 -18.91 -23.69 1.96
C ASP A 132 -19.74 -22.94 3.03
N THR A 133 -20.06 -21.68 2.74
CA THR A 133 -20.70 -20.76 3.69
C THR A 133 -22.19 -20.63 3.42
N GLN A 134 -23.01 -20.84 4.46
CA GLN A 134 -24.43 -20.54 4.45
C GLN A 134 -24.72 -19.39 5.41
N HIS A 135 -25.41 -18.36 4.90
CA HIS A 135 -25.86 -17.22 5.70
C HIS A 135 -27.28 -17.44 6.20
N HIS A 136 -27.49 -17.19 7.48
CA HIS A 136 -28.77 -17.29 8.18
C HIS A 136 -29.31 -15.90 8.50
N SER A 137 -30.60 -15.82 8.84
CA SER A 137 -31.17 -14.58 9.38
C SER A 137 -30.36 -14.10 10.58
N PRO A 138 -30.11 -12.78 10.72
CA PRO A 138 -29.46 -12.25 11.92
C PRO A 138 -30.20 -12.51 13.24
N THR A 139 -31.46 -12.98 13.17
CA THR A 139 -32.30 -13.37 14.31
C THR A 139 -32.48 -14.89 14.45
N ALA A 140 -31.81 -15.70 13.64
CA ALA A 140 -31.88 -17.15 13.72
C ALA A 140 -31.38 -17.64 15.09
N SER A 141 -32.05 -18.66 15.65
CA SER A 141 -31.62 -19.24 16.92
C SER A 141 -30.37 -20.11 16.73
N LEU A 142 -29.49 -20.11 17.73
CA LEU A 142 -28.25 -20.91 17.72
C LEU A 142 -28.55 -22.42 17.58
N GLU A 143 -29.65 -22.89 18.14
CA GLU A 143 -30.10 -24.27 18.00
C GLU A 143 -30.45 -24.61 16.54
N THR A 144 -31.16 -23.71 15.85
CA THR A 144 -31.53 -23.91 14.43
C THR A 144 -30.29 -23.90 13.54
N MET A 145 -29.36 -22.97 13.80
CA MET A 145 -28.10 -22.88 13.07
C MET A 145 -27.23 -24.13 13.32
N SER A 146 -27.07 -24.55 14.57
CA SER A 146 -26.35 -25.78 14.95
C SER A 146 -26.91 -27.04 14.30
N LYS A 147 -28.24 -27.23 14.30
CA LYS A 147 -28.90 -28.35 13.61
C LYS A 147 -28.69 -28.31 12.10
N THR A 148 -28.78 -27.13 11.49
CA THR A 148 -28.53 -26.95 10.05
C THR A 148 -27.09 -27.30 9.71
N HIS A 149 -26.15 -26.80 10.51
CA HIS A 149 -24.73 -27.07 10.36
C HIS A 149 -24.42 -28.57 10.43
N ALA A 150 -24.92 -29.27 11.46
CA ALA A 150 -24.75 -30.70 11.61
C ALA A 150 -25.26 -31.49 10.39
N LYS A 151 -26.43 -31.11 9.84
CA LYS A 151 -26.98 -31.73 8.62
C LYS A 151 -26.10 -31.50 7.39
N ARG A 152 -25.53 -30.30 7.24
CA ARG A 152 -24.61 -29.97 6.14
C ARG A 152 -23.30 -30.75 6.24
N VAL A 153 -22.73 -30.86 7.44
CA VAL A 153 -21.54 -31.68 7.72
C VAL A 153 -21.78 -33.15 7.37
N GLN A 154 -22.91 -33.73 7.80
CA GLN A 154 -23.26 -35.10 7.44
C GLN A 154 -23.42 -35.30 5.92
N THR A 155 -24.05 -34.34 5.24
CA THR A 155 -24.22 -34.36 3.78
C THR A 155 -22.88 -34.24 3.04
N PHE A 156 -21.94 -33.48 3.58
CA PHE A 156 -20.61 -33.32 2.99
C PHE A 156 -19.77 -34.59 3.12
N LEU A 157 -19.80 -35.23 4.29
CA LEU A 157 -19.10 -36.48 4.57
C LEU A 157 -19.67 -37.65 3.76
N SER A 158 -21.00 -37.75 3.62
CA SER A 158 -21.63 -38.85 2.86
C SER A 158 -21.26 -38.88 1.39
N LYS A 159 -20.87 -37.73 0.82
CA LYS A 159 -20.42 -37.59 -0.57
C LYS A 159 -18.92 -37.78 -0.77
N ARG A 160 -18.13 -37.93 0.31
CA ARG A 160 -16.66 -37.93 0.25
C ARG A 160 -16.06 -39.03 1.12
N ALA A 161 -15.82 -40.18 0.51
CA ALA A 161 -15.15 -41.29 1.18
C ALA A 161 -13.73 -40.90 1.64
N GLY A 162 -13.37 -41.25 2.88
CA GLY A 162 -12.04 -41.03 3.45
C GLY A 162 -11.79 -39.64 4.04
N VAL A 163 -12.67 -38.67 3.80
CA VAL A 163 -12.60 -37.35 4.45
C VAL A 163 -13.09 -37.46 5.89
N LYS A 164 -12.33 -36.89 6.83
CA LYS A 164 -12.65 -36.89 8.26
C LYS A 164 -12.80 -35.47 8.77
N VAL A 165 -13.57 -35.28 9.83
CA VAL A 165 -13.57 -34.03 10.59
C VAL A 165 -12.24 -33.89 11.34
N GLN A 166 -11.66 -32.70 11.34
CA GLN A 166 -10.49 -32.35 12.13
C GLN A 166 -10.90 -31.51 13.35
N PRO A 167 -10.58 -31.96 14.57
CA PRO A 167 -10.88 -31.21 15.78
C PRO A 167 -10.14 -29.88 15.86
N VAL A 168 -10.87 -28.85 16.32
CA VAL A 168 -10.34 -27.52 16.65
C VAL A 168 -10.71 -27.24 18.11
N SER A 169 -9.88 -27.71 19.03
CA SER A 169 -10.23 -27.80 20.47
C SER A 169 -9.40 -26.93 21.41
N ASP A 170 -8.35 -26.30 20.90
CA ASP A 170 -7.44 -25.44 21.68
C ASP A 170 -6.99 -24.23 20.85
N PHE A 171 -6.29 -23.30 21.49
CA PHE A 171 -5.79 -22.08 20.86
C PHE A 171 -4.94 -22.38 19.62
N GLU A 172 -4.01 -23.33 19.69
CA GLU A 172 -3.14 -23.67 18.56
C GLU A 172 -3.93 -24.23 17.37
N ALA A 173 -4.94 -25.07 17.63
CA ALA A 173 -5.82 -25.58 16.60
C ALA A 173 -6.69 -24.47 16.00
N VAL A 174 -7.15 -23.52 16.81
CA VAL A 174 -7.88 -22.33 16.34
C VAL A 174 -7.00 -21.50 15.42
N VAL A 175 -5.76 -21.19 15.82
CA VAL A 175 -4.80 -20.44 14.99
C VAL A 175 -4.54 -21.14 13.66
N ARG A 176 -4.30 -22.45 13.68
CA ARG A 176 -4.12 -23.24 12.45
C ARG A 176 -5.33 -23.19 11.53
N ALA A 177 -6.54 -23.33 12.09
CA ALA A 177 -7.78 -23.28 11.33
C ALA A 177 -8.02 -21.89 10.73
N GLN A 178 -7.79 -20.82 11.49
CA GLN A 178 -7.92 -19.43 11.01
C GLN A 178 -6.94 -19.13 9.88
N ASN A 179 -5.65 -19.47 10.04
CA ASN A 179 -4.66 -19.26 8.99
C ASN A 179 -4.91 -20.12 7.75
N LEU A 180 -5.52 -21.30 7.89
CA LEU A 180 -5.96 -22.07 6.73
C LEU A 180 -7.08 -21.37 5.98
N GLN A 181 -8.07 -20.81 6.68
CA GLN A 181 -9.11 -19.99 6.04
C GLN A 181 -8.52 -18.74 5.40
N ASN A 182 -7.57 -18.06 6.04
CA ASN A 182 -6.92 -16.85 5.51
C ASN A 182 -6.20 -17.16 4.19
N ARG A 183 -5.39 -18.24 4.13
CA ARG A 183 -4.80 -18.72 2.87
C ARG A 183 -5.85 -19.02 1.80
N CYS A 184 -6.91 -19.74 2.13
CA CYS A 184 -7.98 -20.04 1.17
C CYS A 184 -8.67 -18.77 0.63
N LYS A 185 -8.87 -17.76 1.49
CA LYS A 185 -9.46 -16.48 1.11
C LYS A 185 -8.48 -15.67 0.25
N HIS A 186 -7.24 -15.53 0.70
CA HIS A 186 -6.14 -14.87 -0.03
C HIS A 186 -6.01 -15.44 -1.43
N ASP A 187 -5.79 -16.75 -1.57
CA ASP A 187 -5.50 -17.39 -2.85
C ASP A 187 -6.68 -17.24 -3.81
N HIS A 188 -7.91 -17.37 -3.30
CA HIS A 188 -9.09 -17.15 -4.12
C HIS A 188 -9.24 -15.68 -4.55
N LEU A 189 -9.11 -14.72 -3.63
CA LEU A 189 -9.19 -13.29 -3.95
C LEU A 189 -8.12 -12.91 -4.97
N ALA A 190 -6.86 -13.29 -4.74
CA ALA A 190 -5.78 -13.07 -5.69
C ALA A 190 -6.10 -13.66 -7.07
N SER A 191 -6.69 -14.87 -7.14
CA SER A 191 -7.06 -15.52 -8.40
C SER A 191 -8.16 -14.80 -9.21
N ILE A 192 -8.98 -13.98 -8.55
CA ILE A 192 -10.09 -13.24 -9.18
C ILE A 192 -9.82 -11.73 -9.29
N GLY A 193 -8.60 -11.28 -9.02
CA GLY A 193 -8.26 -9.85 -9.06
C GLY A 193 -8.71 -9.07 -7.82
N TRP A 194 -8.63 -9.71 -6.65
CA TRP A 194 -8.85 -9.21 -5.28
C TRP A 194 -10.25 -8.74 -4.90
N ILE A 195 -11.08 -8.34 -5.86
CA ILE A 195 -12.41 -7.79 -5.59
C ILE A 195 -13.37 -8.13 -6.72
N THR A 196 -14.67 -8.22 -6.42
CA THR A 196 -15.72 -8.42 -7.43
C THR A 196 -16.46 -7.12 -7.70
N LEU A 197 -16.93 -6.93 -8.94
CA LEU A 197 -17.80 -5.80 -9.28
C LEU A 197 -19.10 -5.83 -8.46
N GLU A 198 -19.71 -7.01 -8.29
CA GLU A 198 -20.93 -7.18 -7.49
C GLU A 198 -20.75 -6.70 -6.04
N TYR A 199 -19.59 -6.97 -5.43
CA TYR A 199 -19.28 -6.48 -4.10
C TYR A 199 -19.19 -4.95 -4.09
N LEU A 200 -18.48 -4.35 -5.05
CA LEU A 200 -18.36 -2.90 -5.16
C LEU A 200 -19.73 -2.23 -5.37
N GLU A 201 -20.60 -2.78 -6.21
CA GLU A 201 -21.96 -2.27 -6.40
C GLU A 201 -22.76 -2.23 -5.10
N LYS A 202 -22.61 -3.25 -4.23
CA LYS A 202 -23.24 -3.25 -2.91
C LYS A 202 -22.63 -2.17 -2.02
N GLN A 203 -21.31 -2.02 -2.00
CA GLN A 203 -20.62 -1.01 -1.18
C GLN A 203 -20.92 0.42 -1.62
N THR A 204 -21.13 0.65 -2.92
CA THR A 204 -21.53 1.96 -3.48
C THR A 204 -23.04 2.20 -3.42
N LYS A 205 -23.78 1.37 -2.66
CA LYS A 205 -25.25 1.45 -2.49
C LYS A 205 -26.00 1.43 -3.84
N GLY A 206 -25.49 0.67 -4.81
CA GLY A 206 -26.07 0.51 -6.14
C GLY A 206 -25.62 1.56 -7.16
N ASN A 207 -24.64 2.41 -6.86
CA ASN A 207 -24.04 3.29 -7.87
C ASN A 207 -23.11 2.47 -8.78
N THR A 208 -23.67 1.98 -9.88
CA THR A 208 -23.01 1.09 -10.85
C THR A 208 -21.88 1.76 -11.61
N GLU A 209 -22.01 3.06 -11.93
CA GLU A 209 -20.96 3.83 -12.60
C GLU A 209 -19.71 3.94 -11.72
N MET A 210 -19.90 4.33 -10.45
CA MET A 210 -18.81 4.40 -9.48
C MET A 210 -18.18 3.03 -9.23
N ALA A 211 -19.00 1.98 -9.06
CA ALA A 211 -18.51 0.62 -8.84
C ALA A 211 -17.69 0.11 -10.03
N SER A 212 -18.17 0.35 -11.26
CA SER A 212 -17.47 -0.03 -12.49
C SER A 212 -16.17 0.75 -12.68
N GLY A 213 -16.18 2.06 -12.38
CA GLY A 213 -14.99 2.92 -12.42
C GLY A 213 -13.90 2.45 -11.45
N ILE A 214 -14.27 2.19 -10.19
CA ILE A 214 -13.35 1.66 -9.17
C ILE A 214 -12.85 0.26 -9.57
N TYR A 215 -13.75 -0.64 -10.01
CA TYR A 215 -13.37 -1.99 -10.41
C TYR A 215 -12.36 -1.96 -11.56
N THR A 216 -12.62 -1.17 -12.60
CA THR A 216 -11.73 -1.02 -13.76
C THR A 216 -10.37 -0.48 -13.35
N ALA A 217 -10.35 0.55 -12.50
CA ALA A 217 -9.09 1.10 -11.98
C ALA A 217 -8.31 0.05 -11.17
N ILE A 218 -8.96 -0.75 -10.31
CA ILE A 218 -8.31 -1.86 -9.59
C ILE A 218 -7.73 -2.89 -10.55
N GLN A 219 -8.49 -3.30 -11.59
CA GLN A 219 -7.98 -4.25 -12.58
C GLN A 219 -6.80 -3.69 -13.36
N ASN A 220 -6.76 -2.39 -13.64
CA ASN A 220 -5.63 -1.74 -14.29
C ASN A 220 -4.40 -1.68 -13.38
N ILE A 221 -4.56 -1.35 -12.09
CA ILE A 221 -3.49 -1.39 -11.09
C ILE A 221 -2.89 -2.81 -11.03
N LEU A 222 -3.73 -3.83 -10.96
CA LEU A 222 -3.29 -5.23 -10.89
C LEU A 222 -2.59 -5.70 -12.17
N LYS A 223 -3.07 -5.28 -13.35
CA LYS A 223 -2.41 -5.55 -14.63
C LYS A 223 -1.07 -4.82 -14.75
N GLY A 224 -0.96 -3.60 -14.21
CA GLY A 224 0.31 -2.88 -14.09
C GLY A 224 1.26 -3.44 -13.03
N GLY A 225 0.76 -4.30 -12.13
CA GLY A 225 1.52 -5.00 -11.08
C GLY A 225 1.93 -6.45 -11.43
N VAL A 226 1.42 -7.02 -12.52
CA VAL A 226 2.00 -8.21 -13.15
C VAL A 226 3.04 -7.70 -14.13
N SER A 227 4.32 -7.94 -13.86
CA SER A 227 5.34 -7.78 -14.90
C SER A 227 4.93 -8.67 -16.09
N SER A 228 4.42 -8.07 -17.15
CA SER A 228 4.31 -8.72 -18.45
C SER A 228 5.72 -8.99 -18.94
N SER A 229 6.32 -10.09 -18.48
CA SER A 229 7.37 -10.73 -19.25
C SER A 229 6.71 -11.36 -20.48
N SER A 230 6.52 -10.56 -21.52
CA SER A 230 6.33 -10.99 -22.91
C SER A 230 6.78 -9.87 -23.85
N PRO A 231 7.32 -10.22 -25.02
CA PRO A 231 8.68 -9.88 -25.39
C PRO A 231 8.85 -8.44 -25.88
N ALA A 232 9.87 -7.77 -25.35
CA ALA A 232 10.45 -6.52 -25.86
C ALA A 232 9.44 -5.38 -26.14
N GLU A 233 8.66 -4.97 -25.13
CA GLU A 233 7.85 -3.76 -25.24
C GLU A 233 8.76 -2.52 -25.20
N GLN A 234 8.86 -1.84 -26.33
CA GLN A 234 9.59 -0.60 -26.51
C GLN A 234 8.67 0.60 -26.23
N ALA A 235 9.23 1.79 -26.04
CA ALA A 235 8.44 2.98 -25.71
C ALA A 235 8.90 4.23 -26.46
N LEU A 236 7.96 5.15 -26.67
CA LEU A 236 8.20 6.55 -27.01
C LEU A 236 7.66 7.44 -25.89
N ILE A 237 8.56 8.16 -25.22
CA ILE A 237 8.22 9.05 -24.10
C ILE A 237 8.51 10.48 -24.52
N VAL A 238 7.50 11.33 -24.58
CA VAL A 238 7.59 12.71 -25.10
C VAL A 238 7.49 13.69 -23.96
N HIS A 239 8.55 14.42 -23.64
CA HIS A 239 8.56 15.49 -22.64
C HIS A 239 8.45 16.85 -23.33
N PHE A 240 7.54 17.71 -22.89
CA PHE A 240 7.32 19.02 -23.51
C PHE A 240 6.97 20.09 -22.46
N LYS A 241 7.18 21.35 -22.83
CA LYS A 241 6.70 22.51 -22.06
C LYS A 241 5.30 22.84 -22.56
N TYR A 242 4.31 22.83 -21.67
CA TYR A 242 2.93 23.09 -22.05
C TYR A 242 2.55 24.55 -21.81
N GLY A 243 2.87 25.09 -20.63
CA GLY A 243 2.70 26.51 -20.29
C GLY A 243 1.25 26.99 -20.22
N SER A 244 0.29 26.08 -19.99
CA SER A 244 -1.14 26.36 -19.96
C SER A 244 -1.88 25.38 -19.04
N THR A 245 -2.89 25.84 -18.32
CA THR A 245 -3.82 24.95 -17.59
C THR A 245 -5.04 24.55 -18.41
N ASN A 246 -5.24 25.16 -19.59
CA ASN A 246 -6.24 24.71 -20.57
C ASN A 246 -5.66 23.54 -21.37
N LEU A 247 -6.32 22.37 -21.31
CA LEU A 247 -5.90 21.11 -21.93
C LEU A 247 -6.51 20.84 -23.32
N ASP A 248 -7.37 21.71 -23.85
CA ASP A 248 -8.08 21.47 -25.12
C ASP A 248 -7.10 21.22 -26.29
N ALA A 249 -6.01 21.99 -26.33
CA ALA A 249 -4.96 21.84 -27.35
C ALA A 249 -4.15 20.55 -27.18
N LEU A 250 -4.01 20.06 -25.95
CA LEU A 250 -3.41 18.77 -25.64
C LEU A 250 -4.31 17.63 -26.09
N PHE A 251 -5.58 17.61 -25.67
CA PHE A 251 -6.55 16.58 -26.08
C PHE A 251 -6.69 16.51 -27.61
N ALA A 252 -6.72 17.65 -28.30
CA ALA A 252 -6.76 17.68 -29.76
C ALA A 252 -5.48 17.15 -30.44
N LEU A 253 -4.34 17.12 -29.72
CA LEU A 253 -3.15 16.40 -30.14
C LEU A 253 -3.28 14.91 -29.84
N GLU A 254 -3.72 14.52 -28.65
CA GLU A 254 -3.89 13.11 -28.25
C GLU A 254 -4.78 12.35 -29.23
N ASP A 255 -5.93 12.91 -29.60
CA ASP A 255 -6.84 12.32 -30.60
C ASP A 255 -6.14 12.01 -31.94
N LYS A 256 -5.13 12.79 -32.31
CA LYS A 256 -4.34 12.59 -33.53
C LYS A 256 -3.26 11.55 -33.33
N LEU A 257 -2.65 11.52 -32.14
CA LEU A 257 -1.62 10.56 -31.77
C LEU A 257 -2.20 9.16 -31.62
N GLU A 258 -3.33 9.01 -30.93
CA GLU A 258 -4.05 7.75 -30.76
C GLU A 258 -4.38 7.13 -32.13
N LYS A 259 -5.04 7.88 -33.02
CA LYS A 259 -5.34 7.44 -34.40
C LYS A 259 -4.11 7.13 -35.26
N ALA A 260 -2.96 7.72 -34.93
CA ALA A 260 -1.71 7.43 -35.63
C ALA A 260 -1.05 6.15 -35.10
N VAL A 261 -1.13 5.94 -33.78
CA VAL A 261 -0.58 4.78 -33.07
C VAL A 261 -1.39 3.51 -33.34
N GLU A 262 -2.72 3.60 -33.45
CA GLU A 262 -3.60 2.47 -33.83
C GLU A 262 -3.23 1.81 -35.17
N LYS A 263 -2.47 2.51 -36.03
CA LYS A 263 -2.01 1.98 -37.32
C LYS A 263 -0.73 1.16 -37.21
N VAL A 264 -0.07 1.18 -36.06
CA VAL A 264 1.12 0.39 -35.75
C VAL A 264 0.65 -0.84 -34.97
N ASP A 265 0.85 -2.02 -35.54
CA ASP A 265 0.38 -3.26 -34.95
C ASP A 265 1.05 -3.49 -33.58
N GLY A 266 0.25 -3.82 -32.57
CA GLY A 266 0.69 -3.99 -31.19
C GLY A 266 1.13 -2.71 -30.47
N ALA A 267 0.88 -1.51 -31.02
CA ALA A 267 1.16 -0.25 -30.35
C ALA A 267 -0.05 0.32 -29.60
N THR A 268 0.19 1.10 -28.56
CA THR A 268 -0.85 1.75 -27.75
C THR A 268 -0.41 3.13 -27.28
N TYR A 269 -1.33 4.10 -27.38
CA TYR A 269 -1.19 5.40 -26.75
C TYR A 269 -1.73 5.28 -25.31
N ASP A 270 -0.86 5.41 -24.32
CA ASP A 270 -1.21 5.15 -22.91
C ASP A 270 -1.75 6.40 -22.21
N GLY A 271 -1.31 7.58 -22.64
CA GLY A 271 -1.85 8.86 -22.17
C GLY A 271 -0.79 9.92 -21.95
N HIS A 272 -1.16 10.90 -21.14
CA HIS A 272 -0.29 12.02 -20.75
C HIS A 272 -0.26 12.25 -19.24
N GLU A 273 0.79 12.92 -18.79
CA GLU A 273 0.86 13.58 -17.50
C GLU A 273 1.07 15.08 -17.73
N ILE A 274 0.32 15.94 -17.06
CA ILE A 274 0.57 17.39 -17.03
C ILE A 274 0.83 17.81 -15.57
N ALA A 275 1.84 18.65 -15.36
CA ALA A 275 2.10 19.28 -14.07
C ALA A 275 0.87 20.07 -13.60
N VAL A 276 0.59 20.10 -12.29
CA VAL A 276 -0.61 20.76 -11.75
C VAL A 276 -0.69 22.25 -12.14
N ASP A 277 0.46 22.90 -12.29
CA ASP A 277 0.58 24.30 -12.72
C ASP A 277 0.55 24.47 -14.25
N GLY A 278 0.40 23.39 -15.01
CA GLY A 278 0.39 23.37 -16.47
C GLY A 278 1.74 23.64 -17.12
N SER A 279 2.84 23.67 -16.35
CA SER A 279 4.17 24.05 -16.88
C SER A 279 4.71 23.02 -17.87
N ASP A 280 4.68 21.75 -17.49
CA ASP A 280 5.35 20.65 -18.17
C ASP A 280 4.40 19.48 -18.42
N GLY A 281 4.69 18.71 -19.46
CA GLY A 281 3.89 17.56 -19.85
C GLY A 281 4.73 16.38 -20.33
N ARG A 282 4.16 15.18 -20.20
CA ARG A 282 4.67 13.93 -20.76
C ARG A 282 3.60 13.21 -21.55
N LEU A 283 3.96 12.57 -22.65
CA LEU A 283 3.12 11.60 -23.36
C LEU A 283 3.80 10.23 -23.35
N TYR A 284 3.01 9.17 -23.25
CA TYR A 284 3.48 7.79 -23.18
C TYR A 284 2.87 6.96 -24.31
N ILE A 285 3.73 6.31 -25.09
CA ILE A 285 3.34 5.45 -26.20
C ILE A 285 4.18 4.18 -26.12
N TYR A 286 3.54 3.02 -26.19
CA TYR A 286 4.19 1.72 -26.11
C TYR A 286 3.93 0.90 -27.36
N GLY A 287 4.81 -0.05 -27.65
CA GLY A 287 4.66 -0.96 -28.78
C GLY A 287 5.92 -1.76 -29.07
N PRO A 288 5.89 -2.63 -30.09
CA PRO A 288 6.98 -3.56 -30.36
C PRO A 288 8.26 -2.90 -30.95
N ASP A 289 8.15 -1.68 -31.51
CA ASP A 289 9.24 -0.99 -32.21
C ASP A 289 9.19 0.53 -32.03
N ALA A 290 10.12 1.09 -31.25
CA ALA A 290 10.18 2.52 -30.95
C ALA A 290 10.45 3.41 -32.18
N GLU A 291 11.07 2.89 -33.25
CA GLU A 291 11.25 3.66 -34.49
C GLU A 291 9.94 3.76 -35.26
N GLN A 292 9.14 2.70 -35.29
CA GLN A 292 7.81 2.73 -35.91
C GLN A 292 6.87 3.66 -35.15
N LEU A 293 6.90 3.62 -33.81
CA LEU A 293 6.17 4.56 -32.97
C LEU A 293 6.57 6.00 -33.29
N PHE A 294 7.87 6.29 -33.28
CA PHE A 294 8.41 7.61 -33.59
C PHE A 294 7.99 8.10 -34.98
N ALA A 295 8.13 7.26 -36.01
CA ALA A 295 7.76 7.59 -37.38
C ALA A 295 6.27 7.90 -37.52
N ALA A 296 5.40 7.19 -36.80
CA ALA A 296 3.96 7.41 -36.82
C ALA A 296 3.56 8.78 -36.25
N VAL A 297 4.21 9.22 -35.16
CA VAL A 297 3.74 10.39 -34.40
C VAL A 297 4.53 11.67 -34.64
N VAL A 298 5.79 11.60 -35.06
CA VAL A 298 6.70 12.76 -35.11
C VAL A 298 6.16 13.92 -35.96
N SER A 299 5.40 13.63 -37.02
CA SER A 299 4.83 14.66 -37.89
C SER A 299 3.75 15.50 -37.18
N PHE A 300 2.99 14.89 -36.27
CA PHE A 300 1.98 15.58 -35.46
C PHE A 300 2.65 16.41 -34.38
N LEU A 301 3.65 15.83 -33.69
CA LEU A 301 4.45 16.54 -32.69
C LEU A 301 5.12 17.79 -33.29
N LYS A 302 5.73 17.70 -34.46
CA LYS A 302 6.36 18.85 -35.14
C LYS A 302 5.37 19.98 -35.50
N LYS A 303 4.11 19.65 -35.78
CA LYS A 303 3.08 20.62 -36.17
C LYS A 303 2.41 21.29 -34.98
N THR A 304 2.60 20.76 -33.76
CA THR A 304 1.96 21.29 -32.57
C THR A 304 2.79 22.40 -31.93
N PRO A 305 2.25 23.62 -31.75
CA PRO A 305 3.04 24.78 -31.30
C PRO A 305 3.77 24.58 -29.96
N PHE A 306 3.11 23.98 -28.95
CA PHE A 306 3.70 23.74 -27.63
C PHE A 306 4.70 22.57 -27.60
N MET A 307 4.83 21.82 -28.69
CA MET A 307 5.83 20.75 -28.81
C MET A 307 7.19 21.25 -29.31
N LYS A 308 7.35 22.56 -29.56
CA LYS A 308 8.65 23.13 -29.92
C LYS A 308 9.63 22.97 -28.76
N GLY A 309 10.77 22.33 -29.01
CA GLY A 309 11.76 22.00 -27.99
C GLY A 309 11.42 20.76 -27.17
N ALA A 310 10.35 20.01 -27.53
CA ALA A 310 10.03 18.75 -26.88
C ALA A 310 11.18 17.73 -27.03
N ARG A 311 11.47 17.01 -25.95
CA ARG A 311 12.44 15.92 -25.89
C ARG A 311 11.69 14.60 -26.01
N ILE A 312 12.04 13.81 -27.02
CA ILE A 312 11.43 12.51 -27.31
C ILE A 312 12.47 11.44 -26.98
N VAL A 313 12.13 10.50 -26.12
CA VAL A 313 12.96 9.35 -25.77
C VAL A 313 12.39 8.11 -26.46
N LYS A 314 13.18 7.47 -27.32
CA LYS A 314 12.93 6.13 -27.86
C LYS A 314 13.61 5.11 -26.95
N ARG A 315 12.85 4.29 -26.23
CA ARG A 315 13.38 3.22 -25.37
C ARG A 315 13.20 1.87 -26.06
N PHE A 316 14.30 1.18 -26.32
CA PHE A 316 14.33 -0.06 -27.11
C PHE A 316 14.22 -1.32 -26.25
N GLY A 317 13.30 -1.32 -25.28
CA GLY A 317 13.07 -2.44 -24.37
C GLY A 317 12.29 -2.05 -23.12
N PRO A 318 12.15 -2.99 -22.17
CA PRO A 318 11.42 -2.76 -20.91
C PRO A 318 12.08 -1.64 -20.07
N PRO A 319 11.38 -1.11 -19.05
CA PRO A 319 11.93 -0.09 -18.14
C PRO A 319 12.95 -0.69 -17.14
N GLU A 320 14.01 -1.33 -17.66
CA GLU A 320 15.08 -1.98 -16.91
C GLU A 320 16.43 -1.25 -17.09
N ASP A 321 17.34 -1.42 -16.14
CA ASP A 321 18.67 -0.82 -16.18
C ASP A 321 19.49 -1.32 -17.38
N GLY A 322 20.10 -0.39 -18.12
CA GLY A 322 20.96 -0.71 -19.28
C GLY A 322 20.22 -0.88 -20.61
N VAL A 323 18.89 -0.68 -20.65
CA VAL A 323 18.13 -0.66 -21.89
C VAL A 323 18.53 0.54 -22.74
N ARG A 324 18.72 0.30 -24.05
CA ARG A 324 19.14 1.33 -24.99
C ARG A 324 18.05 2.39 -25.12
N GLU A 325 18.44 3.65 -24.97
CA GLU A 325 17.60 4.81 -25.24
C GLU A 325 18.23 5.73 -26.29
N GLU A 326 17.39 6.40 -27.08
CA GLU A 326 17.81 7.44 -28.01
C GLU A 326 16.92 8.68 -27.89
N GLU A 327 17.54 9.85 -27.76
CA GLU A 327 16.83 11.11 -27.63
C GLU A 327 16.76 11.89 -28.93
N VAL A 328 15.59 12.46 -29.22
CA VAL A 328 15.35 13.34 -30.36
C VAL A 328 14.65 14.61 -29.88
N PHE A 329 15.11 15.78 -30.34
CA PHE A 329 14.49 17.06 -30.01
C PHE A 329 13.68 17.61 -31.19
N ILE A 330 12.45 18.06 -30.91
CA ILE A 330 11.61 18.73 -31.91
C ILE A 330 12.09 20.16 -32.11
N GLY A 331 12.63 20.46 -33.29
CA GLY A 331 13.04 21.81 -33.69
C GLY A 331 14.54 22.03 -33.93
N ASN A 332 15.35 20.97 -33.99
CA ASN A 332 16.75 21.05 -34.45
C ASN A 332 16.97 20.08 -35.62
N GLU A 333 17.10 20.61 -36.84
CA GLU A 333 17.62 19.83 -37.96
C GLU A 333 19.13 19.64 -37.81
N MET A 334 19.53 18.37 -37.74
CA MET A 334 20.86 17.79 -37.93
C MET A 334 22.10 18.66 -37.67
N SER A 335 22.85 18.32 -36.62
CA SER A 335 24.31 18.26 -36.70
C SER A 335 24.79 16.90 -36.21
N LYS A 336 25.41 16.14 -37.12
CA LYS A 336 26.05 14.85 -36.87
C LYS A 336 27.22 15.02 -35.90
N SER A 337 27.36 14.03 -35.01
CA SER A 337 28.60 13.64 -34.32
C SER A 337 29.29 14.72 -33.47
N LYS A 338 29.18 14.57 -32.15
CA LYS A 338 30.35 14.26 -31.31
C LYS A 338 29.90 13.46 -30.09
N SER A 339 30.63 12.40 -29.79
CA SER A 339 30.43 11.59 -28.59
C SER A 339 30.79 12.38 -27.33
N LYS A 340 30.19 11.95 -26.20
CA LYS A 340 30.30 12.42 -24.80
C LYS A 340 29.51 13.70 -24.48
N SER A 341 28.67 13.73 -23.44
CA SER A 341 28.85 13.16 -22.09
C SER A 341 27.53 12.79 -21.38
N GLU A 342 27.61 11.79 -20.50
CA GLU A 342 26.75 11.54 -19.34
C GLU A 342 26.36 12.83 -18.57
N PRO A 343 25.28 12.83 -17.77
CA PRO A 343 24.95 13.95 -16.90
C PRO A 343 26.17 14.27 -16.04
N LYS A 344 26.63 15.53 -16.11
CA LYS A 344 27.71 16.00 -15.27
C LYS A 344 27.34 15.77 -13.80
N THR A 345 28.00 14.81 -13.18
CA THR A 345 28.55 15.05 -11.85
C THR A 345 29.54 16.22 -11.94
N ASP A 346 29.42 17.11 -10.96
CA ASP A 346 30.41 18.09 -10.51
C ASP A 346 30.72 19.30 -11.43
N ALA A 347 29.86 20.33 -11.33
CA ALA A 347 30.48 21.61 -11.01
C ALA A 347 31.08 21.44 -9.60
N PRO A 348 32.38 21.72 -9.38
CA PRO A 348 32.94 21.63 -8.04
C PRO A 348 32.09 22.49 -7.10
N LEU A 349 31.73 21.92 -5.95
CA LEU A 349 31.01 22.65 -4.90
C LEU A 349 31.72 23.98 -4.67
N SER A 350 30.95 25.05 -4.48
CA SER A 350 31.56 26.32 -4.06
C SER A 350 32.31 26.09 -2.75
N PRO A 351 33.40 26.84 -2.46
CA PRO A 351 34.10 26.72 -1.18
C PRO A 351 33.18 26.89 0.03
N GLU A 352 32.10 27.66 -0.14
CA GLU A 352 31.06 27.81 0.88
C GLU A 352 30.21 26.55 1.04
N ALA A 353 29.79 25.91 -0.06
CA ALA A 353 29.03 24.67 -0.03
C ALA A 353 29.87 23.51 0.55
N ASP A 354 31.12 23.39 0.15
CA ASP A 354 32.05 22.38 0.66
C ASP A 354 32.28 22.56 2.17
N LYS A 355 32.55 23.80 2.60
CA LYS A 355 32.67 24.14 4.03
C LYS A 355 31.38 23.81 4.80
N PHE A 356 30.22 24.12 4.26
CA PHE A 356 28.93 23.82 4.90
C PHE A 356 28.73 22.32 5.13
N LEU A 357 29.06 21.48 4.13
CA LEU A 357 28.92 20.03 4.24
C LEU A 357 29.92 19.41 5.23
N ALA A 358 31.16 19.92 5.25
CA ALA A 358 32.17 19.53 6.22
C ALA A 358 31.74 19.87 7.65
N ASP A 359 31.29 21.11 7.86
CA ASP A 359 30.78 21.58 9.16
C ASP A 359 29.54 20.78 9.59
N ALA A 360 28.62 20.47 8.66
CA ALA A 360 27.43 19.65 8.93
C ALA A 360 27.79 18.26 9.43
N THR A 361 28.75 17.58 8.79
CA THR A 361 29.16 16.23 9.18
C THR A 361 29.87 16.21 10.53
N ALA A 362 30.75 17.18 10.80
CA ALA A 362 31.45 17.31 12.07
C ALA A 362 30.50 17.62 13.24
N GLU A 363 29.55 18.54 13.02
CA GLU A 363 28.54 18.91 14.01
C GLU A 363 27.57 17.74 14.29
N PHE A 364 27.11 17.06 13.24
CA PHE A 364 26.19 15.94 13.37
C PHE A 364 26.74 14.82 14.24
N LYS A 365 28.02 14.46 14.06
CA LYS A 365 28.66 13.44 14.90
C LYS A 365 28.60 13.83 16.39
N THR A 366 28.99 15.06 16.70
CA THR A 366 28.99 15.58 18.09
C THR A 366 27.58 15.63 18.69
N LYS A 367 26.59 16.06 17.90
CA LYS A 367 25.17 16.12 18.30
C LYS A 367 24.60 14.72 18.53
N GLN A 368 24.86 13.75 17.65
CA GLN A 368 24.42 12.36 17.84
C GLN A 368 25.07 11.69 19.06
N GLU A 369 26.36 11.91 19.30
CA GLU A 369 27.06 11.41 20.50
C GLU A 369 26.45 11.98 21.78
N THR A 370 26.08 13.27 21.77
CA THR A 370 25.37 13.92 22.88
C THR A 370 23.99 13.29 23.10
N LEU A 371 23.24 13.02 22.03
CA LEU A 371 21.93 12.34 22.14
C LEU A 371 22.04 10.92 22.68
N THR A 372 23.05 10.16 22.26
CA THR A 372 23.30 8.82 22.81
C THR A 372 23.72 8.87 24.27
N ARG A 373 24.62 9.79 24.66
CA ARG A 373 25.13 9.91 26.03
C ARG A 373 24.07 10.39 27.01
N ASP A 374 23.37 11.49 26.68
CA ASP A 374 22.53 12.21 27.62
C ASP A 374 21.07 11.74 27.56
N TRP A 375 20.61 11.29 26.39
CA TRP A 375 19.22 10.91 26.12
C TRP A 375 19.06 9.44 25.71
N ARG A 376 20.15 8.67 25.73
CA ARG A 376 20.17 7.21 25.50
C ARG A 376 19.59 6.80 24.13
N PHE A 377 19.70 7.68 23.14
CA PHE A 377 19.31 7.38 21.76
C PHE A 377 20.05 6.14 21.24
N GLY A 378 19.31 5.21 20.65
CA GLY A 378 19.81 3.90 20.21
C GLY A 378 19.55 2.75 21.20
N THR A 379 19.08 3.05 22.42
CA THR A 379 18.73 2.02 23.43
C THR A 379 17.23 1.89 23.67
N GLY A 380 16.41 2.64 22.93
CA GLY A 380 14.96 2.64 23.07
C GLY A 380 14.35 1.28 22.78
N LYS A 381 13.41 0.87 23.63
CA LYS A 381 12.57 -0.32 23.43
C LYS A 381 11.49 -0.05 22.38
N GLN A 382 10.90 1.13 22.43
CA GLN A 382 9.84 1.57 21.52
C GLN A 382 9.97 3.08 21.31
N TRP A 383 9.60 3.54 20.13
CA TRP A 383 9.54 4.96 19.81
C TRP A 383 8.24 5.26 19.07
N GLY A 384 7.82 6.52 19.10
CA GLY A 384 6.68 7.01 18.35
C GLY A 384 6.87 8.47 17.97
N PHE A 385 6.20 8.90 16.90
CA PHE A 385 6.13 10.29 16.50
C PHE A 385 4.69 10.61 16.09
N ASP A 386 4.05 11.48 16.85
CA ASP A 386 2.70 11.96 16.57
C ASP A 386 2.79 13.16 15.61
N GLN A 387 2.29 13.00 14.38
CA GLN A 387 2.35 14.06 13.36
C GLN A 387 1.38 15.22 13.61
N ILE A 388 0.36 15.03 14.46
CA ILE A 388 -0.57 16.08 14.86
C ILE A 388 0.08 16.97 15.90
N SER A 389 0.63 16.39 16.97
CA SER A 389 1.27 17.17 18.03
C SER A 389 2.72 17.56 17.74
N GLY A 390 3.39 16.86 16.83
CA GLY A 390 4.83 17.03 16.54
C GLY A 390 5.73 16.47 17.64
N VAL A 391 5.20 15.62 18.53
CA VAL A 391 5.92 15.08 19.68
C VAL A 391 6.54 13.73 19.35
N PHE A 392 7.84 13.65 19.49
CA PHE A 392 8.61 12.41 19.54
C PHE A 392 8.58 11.82 20.95
N LYS A 393 8.42 10.50 21.04
CA LYS A 393 8.48 9.74 22.30
C LYS A 393 9.45 8.56 22.17
N LEU A 394 10.20 8.31 23.23
CA LEU A 394 11.12 7.18 23.35
C LEU A 394 10.93 6.48 24.70
N ASP A 395 10.54 5.21 24.65
CA ASP A 395 10.42 4.35 25.82
C ASP A 395 11.72 3.57 26.00
N LEU A 396 12.31 3.65 27.21
CA LEU A 396 13.56 2.99 27.54
C LEU A 396 13.31 1.65 28.25
N PRO A 397 14.27 0.68 28.17
CA PRO A 397 14.09 -0.66 28.73
C PRO A 397 13.86 -0.72 30.25
N ASP A 398 14.29 0.30 30.99
CA ASP A 398 14.11 0.43 32.44
C ASP A 398 12.79 1.12 32.82
N GLY A 399 11.93 1.42 31.84
CA GLY A 399 10.63 2.07 32.03
C GLY A 399 10.68 3.60 32.04
N ALA A 400 11.86 4.22 31.89
CA ALA A 400 11.94 5.67 31.70
C ALA A 400 11.37 6.07 30.33
N GLN A 401 10.78 7.26 30.26
CA GLN A 401 10.24 7.84 29.01
C GLN A 401 10.87 9.19 28.73
N PHE A 402 11.17 9.44 27.47
CA PHE A 402 11.67 10.71 26.96
C PHE A 402 10.72 11.27 25.90
N GLN A 403 10.52 12.58 25.91
CA GLN A 403 9.74 13.28 24.89
C GLN A 403 10.47 14.52 24.39
N ALA A 404 10.29 14.85 23.11
CA ALA A 404 10.82 16.05 22.49
C ALA A 404 9.93 16.52 21.34
N ASP A 405 9.97 17.81 21.03
CA ASP A 405 9.39 18.30 19.78
C ASP A 405 10.27 17.83 18.60
N GLY A 406 9.64 17.51 17.48
CA GLY A 406 10.33 17.01 16.30
C GLY A 406 9.72 17.45 14.98
N GLN A 407 10.45 17.13 13.91
CA GLN A 407 10.07 17.34 12.52
C GLN A 407 10.46 16.11 11.72
N ILE A 408 9.79 15.89 10.59
CA ILE A 408 10.12 14.80 9.67
C ILE A 408 11.08 15.36 8.62
N LEU A 409 12.29 14.80 8.58
CA LEU A 409 13.32 15.25 7.65
C LEU A 409 13.20 14.56 6.27
N GLY A 410 12.97 13.25 6.28
CA GLY A 410 12.78 12.43 5.08
C GLY A 410 12.75 10.94 5.40
N SER A 411 12.52 10.13 4.38
CA SER A 411 12.37 8.69 4.46
C SER A 411 13.41 8.00 3.61
N TYR A 412 14.10 7.00 4.18
CA TYR A 412 15.01 6.14 3.44
C TYR A 412 14.29 4.83 3.05
N PHE A 413 14.32 4.51 1.76
CA PHE A 413 13.73 3.31 1.18
C PHE A 413 14.83 2.30 0.85
N GLU A 414 15.08 1.37 1.77
CA GLU A 414 16.16 0.37 1.66
C GLU A 414 16.06 -0.46 0.38
N ALA A 415 14.85 -0.93 0.02
CA ALA A 415 14.63 -1.81 -1.13
C ALA A 415 15.05 -1.22 -2.50
N ARG A 416 15.02 0.11 -2.64
CA ARG A 416 15.37 0.83 -3.89
C ARG A 416 16.58 1.74 -3.71
N GLY A 417 17.25 1.69 -2.55
CA GLY A 417 18.40 2.52 -2.24
C GLY A 417 18.17 4.00 -2.50
N SER A 418 17.10 4.58 -1.95
CA SER A 418 16.77 5.99 -2.19
C SER A 418 16.29 6.71 -0.94
N TRP A 419 16.55 8.02 -0.91
CA TRP A 419 16.04 8.94 0.09
C TRP A 419 14.99 9.83 -0.53
N GLU A 420 13.86 10.00 0.12
CA GLU A 420 12.86 10.99 -0.22
C GLU A 420 12.79 12.07 0.86
N TRP A 421 12.86 13.33 0.45
CA TRP A 421 12.71 14.44 1.39
C TRP A 421 11.25 14.61 1.83
N ALA A 422 11.04 14.91 3.11
CA ALA A 422 9.69 15.14 3.63
C ALA A 422 8.98 16.33 2.98
N TRP A 423 9.71 17.33 2.46
CA TRP A 423 9.09 18.43 1.71
C TRP A 423 8.47 17.99 0.38
N ASN A 424 8.87 16.83 -0.15
CA ASN A 424 8.30 16.22 -1.35
C ASN A 424 7.18 15.22 -1.03
N ASN A 425 7.22 14.60 0.15
CA ASN A 425 6.33 13.51 0.50
C ASN A 425 4.90 14.03 0.82
N PRO A 426 3.87 13.66 0.03
CA PRO A 426 2.50 14.14 0.24
C PRO A 426 1.84 13.60 1.51
N HIS A 427 2.39 12.54 2.11
CA HIS A 427 1.90 11.99 3.39
C HIS A 427 2.48 12.69 4.62
N VAL A 428 3.39 13.65 4.43
CA VAL A 428 3.90 14.50 5.52
C VAL A 428 3.24 15.86 5.42
N THR A 429 2.64 16.33 6.51
CA THR A 429 2.02 17.66 6.53
C THR A 429 3.06 18.75 6.30
N ALA A 430 2.64 19.87 5.70
CA ALA A 430 3.50 21.02 5.47
C ALA A 430 4.15 21.55 6.77
N GLU A 431 3.48 21.34 7.90
CA GLU A 431 3.91 21.69 9.26
C GLU A 431 4.95 20.73 9.81
N MET A 432 4.90 19.44 9.47
CA MET A 432 5.93 18.48 9.90
C MET A 432 7.16 18.45 8.99
N ALA A 433 7.04 18.98 7.77
CA ALA A 433 8.13 19.06 6.79
C ALA A 433 8.91 20.40 6.83
N ARG A 434 8.77 21.26 7.85
CA ARG A 434 9.39 22.60 7.85
C ARG A 434 10.92 22.51 7.79
N ASP A 435 11.49 21.62 8.59
CA ASP A 435 12.94 21.39 8.65
C ASP A 435 13.48 20.82 7.33
N SER A 436 12.71 19.93 6.70
CA SER A 436 13.03 19.41 5.37
C SER A 436 13.03 20.54 4.31
N LYS A 437 12.04 21.45 4.34
CA LYS A 437 12.01 22.62 3.46
C LYS A 437 13.21 23.55 3.68
N ARG A 438 13.70 23.66 4.93
CA ARG A 438 14.92 24.43 5.24
C ARG A 438 16.16 23.82 4.57
N ALA A 439 16.28 22.49 4.55
CA ALA A 439 17.34 21.81 3.81
C ALA A 439 17.26 22.09 2.30
N LYS A 440 16.05 22.12 1.72
CA LYS A 440 15.84 22.52 0.32
C LYS A 440 16.33 23.94 0.04
N GLN A 441 15.96 24.91 0.90
CA GLN A 441 16.39 26.31 0.78
C GLN A 441 17.92 26.46 0.84
N VAL A 442 18.58 25.66 1.69
CA VAL A 442 20.05 25.60 1.72
C VAL A 442 20.60 25.06 0.41
N GLY A 443 19.97 24.02 -0.15
CA GLY A 443 20.29 23.48 -1.47
C GLY A 443 20.21 24.51 -2.59
N GLU A 444 19.12 25.26 -2.64
CA GLU A 444 18.89 26.33 -3.61
C GLU A 444 19.94 27.44 -3.47
N ARG A 445 20.27 27.84 -2.23
CA ARG A 445 21.24 28.89 -1.94
C ARG A 445 22.67 28.50 -2.28
N LEU A 446 23.06 27.26 -1.97
CA LEU A 446 24.44 26.77 -2.11
C LEU A 446 24.69 26.04 -3.44
N GLY A 447 23.66 25.83 -4.25
CA GLY A 447 23.76 25.07 -5.51
C GLY A 447 23.94 23.57 -5.30
N ILE A 448 23.43 23.00 -4.21
CA ILE A 448 23.59 21.59 -3.87
C ILE A 448 22.36 20.81 -4.41
N SER A 449 22.54 20.16 -5.56
CA SER A 449 21.45 19.56 -6.33
C SER A 449 20.67 18.47 -5.58
N TYR A 450 21.34 17.63 -4.79
CA TYR A 450 20.68 16.54 -4.05
C TYR A 450 19.86 17.02 -2.84
N LEU A 451 19.90 18.31 -2.50
CA LEU A 451 18.98 18.90 -1.50
C LEU A 451 17.70 19.47 -2.15
N VAL A 452 17.74 19.70 -3.46
CA VAL A 452 16.63 20.26 -4.25
C VAL A 452 15.91 19.16 -5.03
N ALA A 453 16.59 18.05 -5.31
CA ALA A 453 15.98 16.86 -5.90
C ALA A 453 14.95 16.25 -4.92
N PRO A 454 13.74 15.89 -5.37
CA PRO A 454 12.70 15.31 -4.51
C PRO A 454 13.12 13.97 -3.89
N THR A 455 13.78 13.16 -4.71
CA THR A 455 14.34 11.86 -4.34
C THR A 455 15.81 11.84 -4.73
N VAL A 456 16.64 11.25 -3.87
CA VAL A 456 18.08 11.15 -4.02
C VAL A 456 18.46 9.67 -4.04
N PRO A 457 19.24 9.19 -5.03
CA PRO A 457 19.85 7.87 -4.95
C PRO A 457 20.79 7.79 -3.75
N VAL A 458 20.52 6.85 -2.85
CA VAL A 458 21.27 6.57 -1.63
C VAL A 458 21.49 5.06 -1.59
N PRO A 459 22.47 4.52 -2.35
CA PRO A 459 22.59 3.08 -2.56
C PRO A 459 22.92 2.27 -1.29
N LYS A 460 23.42 2.96 -0.26
CA LYS A 460 23.71 2.39 1.05
C LYS A 460 23.17 3.29 2.13
N GLU A 461 22.58 2.69 3.16
CA GLU A 461 21.98 3.40 4.29
C GLU A 461 22.96 4.34 4.99
N GLU A 462 24.26 4.01 5.02
CA GLU A 462 25.30 4.87 5.59
C GLU A 462 25.27 6.28 5.00
N PHE A 463 24.92 6.42 3.72
CA PHE A 463 24.84 7.71 3.04
C PHE A 463 23.61 8.56 3.45
N ALA A 464 22.54 7.95 3.97
CA ALA A 464 21.39 8.69 4.50
C ALA A 464 21.80 9.55 5.72
N SER A 465 22.85 9.14 6.45
CA SER A 465 23.41 9.92 7.56
C SER A 465 23.95 11.27 7.12
N TYR A 466 24.47 11.40 5.89
CA TYR A 466 24.95 12.68 5.38
C TYR A 466 23.80 13.64 5.09
N LEU A 467 22.69 13.14 4.54
CA LEU A 467 21.48 13.95 4.32
C LEU A 467 20.87 14.38 5.67
N ALA A 468 20.89 13.50 6.67
CA ALA A 468 20.50 13.81 8.04
C ALA A 468 21.38 14.91 8.66
N ALA A 469 22.70 14.83 8.47
CA ALA A 469 23.65 15.82 8.97
C ALA A 469 23.40 17.22 8.38
N ILE A 470 23.12 17.29 7.08
CA ILE A 470 22.77 18.54 6.40
C ILE A 470 21.47 19.10 6.97
N GLY A 471 20.46 18.26 7.18
CA GLY A 471 19.20 18.66 7.81
C GLY A 471 19.43 19.31 9.17
N VAL A 472 20.14 18.62 10.06
CA VAL A 472 20.50 19.12 11.40
C VAL A 472 21.23 20.46 11.34
N LYS A 473 22.18 20.60 10.42
CA LYS A 473 22.93 21.85 10.26
C LYS A 473 22.07 22.99 9.72
N ALA A 474 21.16 22.70 8.79
CA ALA A 474 20.30 23.69 8.15
C ALA A 474 19.27 24.30 9.12
N THR A 475 18.90 23.56 10.16
CA THR A 475 17.83 23.90 11.11
C THR A 475 18.33 24.18 12.53
N ASP A 476 19.62 23.91 12.79
CA ASP A 476 20.21 23.90 14.13
C ASP A 476 19.49 22.96 15.11
N SER A 477 18.92 21.86 14.60
CA SER A 477 18.25 20.85 15.43
C SER A 477 19.25 20.14 16.36
N MET A 478 18.77 19.57 17.46
CA MET A 478 19.64 18.86 18.43
C MET A 478 20.24 17.55 17.89
N GLY A 479 19.65 16.98 16.84
CA GLY A 479 20.12 15.79 16.15
C GLY A 479 18.97 15.08 15.44
N VAL A 480 19.14 13.79 15.12
CA VAL A 480 18.15 12.98 14.41
C VAL A 480 17.96 11.65 15.15
N TYR A 481 16.70 11.30 15.37
CA TYR A 481 16.33 9.92 15.70
C TYR A 481 16.03 9.16 14.41
N ARG A 482 16.58 7.94 14.29
CA ARG A 482 16.29 7.03 13.18
C ARG A 482 15.47 5.86 13.69
N GLY A 483 14.26 5.71 13.17
CA GLY A 483 13.42 4.56 13.43
C GLY A 483 13.06 3.86 12.13
N LYS A 484 12.99 2.51 12.14
CA LYS A 484 12.29 1.78 11.08
C LYS A 484 10.86 2.28 11.03
N ALA A 485 10.30 2.52 9.84
CA ALA A 485 8.92 2.94 9.67
C ALA A 485 8.01 2.05 10.55
N GLY A 486 7.61 2.60 11.69
CA GLY A 486 6.63 2.05 12.61
C GLY A 486 5.28 2.69 12.31
N PRO A 487 4.19 2.22 12.93
CA PRO A 487 2.89 2.83 12.75
C PRO A 487 3.02 4.32 13.08
N VAL A 488 2.75 5.15 12.07
CA VAL A 488 2.45 6.56 12.28
C VAL A 488 1.11 6.54 13.00
N ASP A 489 1.13 6.71 14.32
CA ASP A 489 -0.09 7.00 15.06
C ASP A 489 -0.60 8.36 14.56
N VAL A 490 -1.72 8.31 13.84
CA VAL A 490 -2.50 9.48 13.40
C VAL A 490 -3.52 9.82 14.47
#